data_AF-A0A447QPR0-F1
#
_entry.id   AF-A0A447QPR0-F1
#
_cell.length_a   1.000
_cell.length_b   1.000
_cell.length_c   1.000
_cell.angle_alpha   90.00
_cell.angle_beta   90.00
_cell.angle_gamma   90.00
#
_symmetry.space_group_name_H-M   'P 1'
#
loop_
_entity.id
_entity.type
_entity.pdbx_description
1 polymer ?
#
loop_
_entity_poly.entity_id
_entity_poly.type
_entity_poly.pdbx_seq_one_letter_code
_entity_poly.pdbx_strand_id
1 'polypeptide(L)'
;MITLEFIIIIACLLVGTRYGGMGLGLISGISIFVLCFVFGLQPGKPPIEVMLTILAVIGCASVLQTAGGLNVLMQYAERLLRRHPQHITLLAPLTTWTLTFLCGTGHVVYTMFPIIGDIALKKGIRPERPMAVASVASQMAITASPVSVAVVSLVSIIAAGTE
;
A
#
# COMPACT_ATOMS: atom_id res chain seq x y z
N MET A 1 -25.51 14.42 15.62
CA MET A 1 -25.24 14.86 14.23
C MET A 1 -23.96 14.22 13.70
N ILE A 2 -22.82 14.39 14.38
CA ILE A 2 -21.54 13.72 14.01
C ILE A 2 -21.66 12.19 13.86
N THR A 3 -22.40 11.50 14.72
CA THR A 3 -22.58 10.03 14.61
C THR A 3 -23.31 9.61 13.34
N LEU A 4 -24.26 10.42 12.87
CA LEU A 4 -25.03 10.13 11.65
C LEU A 4 -24.18 10.37 10.40
N GLU A 5 -23.42 11.48 10.38
CA GLU A 5 -22.44 11.80 9.33
C GLU A 5 -21.37 10.70 9.22
N PHE A 6 -20.87 10.24 10.37
CA PHE A 6 -19.91 9.14 10.44
C PHE A 6 -20.48 7.82 9.89
N ILE A 7 -21.73 7.49 10.22
CA ILE A 7 -22.40 6.30 9.67
C ILE A 7 -22.56 6.41 8.15
N ILE A 8 -22.92 7.59 7.63
CA ILE A 8 -23.05 7.82 6.18
C ILE A 8 -21.70 7.60 5.48
N ILE A 9 -20.61 8.14 6.05
CA ILE A 9 -19.25 7.95 5.51
C ILE A 9 -18.87 6.47 5.51
N ILE A 10 -19.07 5.76 6.64
CA ILE A 10 -18.76 4.34 6.76
C ILE A 10 -19.60 3.52 5.78
N ALA A 11 -20.91 3.78 5.67
CA ALA A 11 -21.80 3.07 4.76
C ALA A 11 -21.38 3.25 3.30
N CYS A 12 -21.06 4.47 2.89
CA CYS A 12 -20.55 4.71 1.54
C CYS A 12 -19.17 4.08 1.30
N LEU A 13 -18.25 4.09 2.26
CA LEU A 13 -16.97 3.38 2.15
C LEU A 13 -17.18 1.88 1.94
N LEU A 14 -18.06 1.26 2.72
CA LEU A 14 -18.38 -0.16 2.62
C LEU A 14 -19.01 -0.50 1.26
N VAL A 15 -19.91 0.34 0.75
CA VAL A 15 -20.48 0.16 -0.60
C VAL A 15 -19.41 0.39 -1.67
N GLY A 16 -18.57 1.41 -1.51
CA GLY A 16 -17.48 1.78 -2.40
C GLY A 16 -16.47 0.67 -2.63
N THR A 17 -16.05 -0.01 -1.56
CA THR A 17 -15.08 -1.13 -1.65
C THR A 17 -15.57 -2.29 -2.51
N ARG A 18 -16.88 -2.49 -2.66
CA ARG A 18 -17.42 -3.58 -3.49
C ARG A 18 -17.29 -3.33 -5.00
N TYR A 19 -17.19 -2.08 -5.43
CA TYR A 19 -17.08 -1.70 -6.83
C TYR A 19 -15.63 -1.46 -7.28
N GLY A 20 -14.65 -1.89 -6.48
CA GLY A 20 -13.22 -1.76 -6.78
C GLY A 20 -12.67 -0.34 -6.64
N GLY A 21 -11.46 -0.10 -7.14
CA GLY A 21 -10.74 1.17 -6.96
C GLY A 21 -11.46 2.39 -7.54
N MET A 22 -12.04 2.27 -8.74
CA MET A 22 -12.81 3.36 -9.37
C MET A 22 -14.11 3.66 -8.62
N GLY A 23 -14.81 2.62 -8.17
CA GLY A 23 -16.07 2.78 -7.43
C GLY A 23 -15.89 3.47 -6.08
N LEU A 24 -14.77 3.18 -5.40
CA LEU A 24 -14.44 3.78 -4.11
C LEU A 24 -14.26 5.31 -4.22
N GLY A 25 -13.63 5.79 -5.30
CA GLY A 25 -13.50 7.23 -5.57
C GLY A 25 -14.83 7.93 -5.84
N LEU A 26 -15.64 7.37 -6.74
CA LEU A 26 -16.96 7.93 -7.10
C LEU A 26 -17.93 7.97 -5.91
N ILE A 27 -18.04 6.87 -5.17
CA ILE A 27 -18.97 6.75 -4.03
C ILE A 27 -18.51 7.63 -2.86
N SER A 28 -17.20 7.81 -2.67
CA SER A 28 -16.67 8.77 -1.70
C SER A 28 -17.02 10.21 -2.10
N GLY A 29 -16.98 10.56 -3.38
CA GLY A 29 -17.43 11.87 -3.88
C GLY A 29 -18.92 12.13 -3.61
N ILE A 30 -19.77 11.12 -3.81
CA ILE A 30 -21.20 11.20 -3.47
C ILE A 30 -21.40 11.43 -1.97
N SER A 31 -20.58 10.81 -1.11
CA SER A 31 -20.64 11.04 0.34
C SER A 31 -20.37 12.48 0.71
N ILE A 32 -19.32 13.07 0.13
CA ILE A 32 -18.94 14.48 0.35
C ILE A 32 -20.06 15.39 -0.15
N PHE A 33 -20.68 15.07 -1.29
CA PHE A 33 -21.83 15.81 -1.81
C PHE A 33 -23.00 15.79 -0.82
N VAL A 34 -23.38 14.60 -0.30
CA VAL A 34 -24.46 14.47 0.69
C VAL A 34 -24.12 15.24 1.97
N LEU A 35 -22.89 15.16 2.46
CA LEU A 35 -22.46 15.88 3.66
C LEU A 35 -22.49 17.40 3.51
N CYS A 36 -22.07 17.93 2.35
CA CYS A 36 -22.07 19.37 2.12
C CYS A 36 -23.47 19.93 1.84
N PHE A 37 -24.28 19.26 1.01
CA PHE A 37 -25.58 19.77 0.57
C PHE A 37 -26.74 19.44 1.51
N VAL A 38 -26.69 18.31 2.24
CA VAL A 38 -27.76 17.90 3.16
C VAL A 38 -27.46 18.33 4.60
N PHE A 39 -26.22 18.16 5.07
CA PHE A 39 -25.82 18.52 6.43
C PHE A 39 -25.24 19.93 6.55
N GLY A 40 -25.04 20.64 5.43
CA GLY A 40 -24.58 22.03 5.42
C GLY A 40 -23.13 22.22 5.89
N LEU A 41 -22.34 21.14 5.91
CA LEU A 41 -20.92 21.22 6.28
C LEU A 41 -20.15 22.02 5.23
N GLN A 42 -19.29 22.94 5.68
CA GLN A 42 -18.42 23.66 4.76
C GLN A 42 -17.40 22.69 4.13
N PRO A 43 -17.26 22.69 2.79
CA PRO A 43 -16.26 21.88 2.13
C PRO A 43 -14.85 22.36 2.56
N GLY A 44 -14.02 21.42 2.99
CA GLY A 44 -12.63 21.69 3.31
C GLY A 44 -11.81 22.05 2.06
N LYS A 45 -10.59 22.57 2.27
CA LYS A 45 -9.65 22.80 1.18
C LYS A 45 -9.21 21.45 0.58
N PRO A 46 -9.26 21.26 -0.74
CA PRO A 46 -8.80 20.02 -1.36
C PRO A 46 -7.27 19.89 -1.18
N PRO A 47 -6.75 18.70 -0.81
CA PRO A 47 -5.32 18.49 -0.57
C PRO A 47 -4.57 18.28 -1.90
N ILE A 48 -4.43 19.35 -2.69
CA ILE A 48 -3.85 19.31 -4.05
C ILE A 48 -2.41 18.77 -4.02
N GLU A 49 -1.61 19.16 -3.04
CA GLU A 49 -0.24 18.67 -2.87
C GLU A 49 -0.18 17.15 -2.72
N VAL A 50 -1.10 16.58 -1.93
CA VAL A 50 -1.22 15.14 -1.74
C VAL A 50 -1.67 14.45 -3.02
N MET A 51 -2.62 15.04 -3.75
CA MET A 51 -3.08 14.48 -5.03
C MET A 51 -1.95 14.43 -6.08
N LEU A 52 -1.16 15.50 -6.17
CA LEU A 52 -0.03 15.59 -7.11
C LEU A 52 1.10 14.63 -6.74
N THR A 53 1.42 14.48 -5.46
CA THR A 53 2.43 13.51 -5.01
C THR A 53 2.00 12.07 -5.29
N ILE A 54 0.73 11.72 -5.07
CA ILE A 54 0.16 10.41 -5.47
C ILE A 54 0.33 10.20 -6.98
N LEU A 55 -0.04 11.19 -7.79
CA LEU A 55 0.06 11.10 -9.25
C LEU A 55 1.51 10.88 -9.70
N ALA A 56 2.47 11.61 -9.12
CA ALA A 56 3.89 11.47 -9.41
C ALA A 56 4.44 10.08 -9.03
N VAL A 57 4.10 9.58 -7.85
CA VAL A 57 4.52 8.25 -7.37
C VAL A 57 3.94 7.15 -8.24
N ILE A 58 2.63 7.20 -8.56
CA ILE A 58 1.98 6.22 -9.44
C ILE A 58 2.58 6.28 -10.85
N GLY A 59 2.88 7.48 -11.36
CA GLY A 59 3.57 7.66 -12.64
C GLY A 59 4.93 6.95 -12.65
N CYS A 60 5.76 7.19 -11.63
CA CYS A 60 7.06 6.53 -11.50
C CYS A 60 6.92 5.00 -11.37
N ALA A 61 6.00 4.52 -10.54
CA ALA A 61 5.75 3.09 -10.34
C ALA A 61 5.25 2.40 -11.62
N SER A 62 4.37 3.05 -12.39
CA SER A 62 3.86 2.51 -13.66
C SER A 62 4.96 2.42 -14.72
N VAL A 63 5.87 3.41 -14.79
CA VAL A 63 7.06 3.34 -15.66
C VAL A 63 7.98 2.22 -15.20
N LEU A 64 8.26 2.09 -13.90
CA LEU A 64 9.10 1.02 -13.34
C LEU A 64 8.54 -0.37 -13.67
N GLN A 65 7.23 -0.53 -13.56
CA GLN A 65 6.56 -1.79 -13.84
C GLN A 65 6.52 -2.11 -15.35
N THR A 66 6.25 -1.10 -16.18
CA THR A 66 6.21 -1.25 -17.65
C THR A 66 7.61 -1.52 -18.23
N ALA A 67 8.65 -0.90 -17.66
CA ALA A 67 10.04 -1.16 -18.02
C ALA A 67 10.55 -2.54 -17.53
N GLY A 68 9.75 -3.28 -16.77
CA GLY A 68 10.14 -4.57 -16.19
C GLY A 68 11.12 -4.46 -15.01
N GLY A 69 11.35 -3.26 -14.47
CA GLY A 69 12.27 -3.05 -13.34
C GLY A 69 11.85 -3.82 -12.08
N LEU A 70 10.54 -3.94 -11.84
CA LEU A 70 10.03 -4.80 -10.76
C LEU A 70 10.40 -6.27 -10.97
N ASN A 71 10.34 -6.78 -12.20
CA ASN A 71 10.72 -8.16 -12.51
C ASN A 71 12.21 -8.41 -12.19
N VAL A 72 13.06 -7.43 -12.49
CA VAL A 72 14.50 -7.50 -12.16
C VAL A 72 14.71 -7.56 -10.64
N LEU A 73 14.05 -6.66 -9.88
CA LEU A 73 14.13 -6.66 -8.41
C LEU A 73 13.66 -8.00 -7.82
N MET A 74 12.57 -8.55 -8.34
CA MET A 74 12.03 -9.85 -7.94
C MET A 74 12.99 -11.01 -8.25
N GLN A 75 13.66 -11.00 -9.42
CA GLN A 75 14.67 -12.01 -9.75
C GLN A 75 15.87 -11.97 -8.80
N TYR A 76 16.32 -10.78 -8.38
CA TYR A 76 17.39 -10.66 -7.39
C TYR A 76 16.95 -11.20 -6.02
N ALA A 77 15.74 -10.87 -5.58
CA ALA A 77 15.19 -11.39 -4.34
C ALA A 77 15.05 -12.92 -4.37
N GLU A 78 14.55 -13.49 -5.47
CA GLU A 78 14.46 -14.94 -5.66
C GLU A 78 15.84 -15.60 -5.62
N ARG A 79 16.82 -15.05 -6.34
CA ARG A 79 18.21 -15.59 -6.31
C ARG A 79 18.81 -15.56 -4.90
N LEU A 80 18.56 -14.50 -4.14
CA LEU A 80 19.04 -14.39 -2.75
C LEU A 80 18.39 -15.45 -1.85
N LEU A 81 17.07 -15.62 -1.93
CA LEU A 81 16.33 -16.61 -1.14
C LEU A 81 16.69 -18.05 -1.53
N ARG A 82 16.94 -18.31 -2.82
CA ARG A 82 17.39 -19.63 -3.31
C ARG A 82 18.83 -19.97 -2.92
N ARG A 83 19.71 -18.98 -2.73
CA ARG A 83 21.08 -19.21 -2.24
C ARG A 83 21.13 -19.63 -0.78
N HIS A 84 20.24 -19.08 0.07
CA HIS A 84 20.24 -19.37 1.51
C HIS A 84 18.86 -19.88 2.01
N PRO A 85 18.38 -21.03 1.49
CA PRO A 85 17.03 -21.50 1.76
C PRO A 85 16.83 -22.01 3.21
N GLN A 86 17.92 -22.29 3.94
CA GLN A 86 17.87 -22.67 5.36
C GLN A 86 17.41 -21.51 6.27
N HIS A 87 17.60 -20.26 5.85
CA HIS A 87 17.29 -19.06 6.66
C HIS A 87 16.07 -18.30 6.12
N ILE A 88 15.15 -19.00 5.43
CA ILE A 88 14.02 -18.36 4.75
C ILE A 88 13.12 -17.56 5.70
N THR A 89 12.94 -18.02 6.94
CA THR A 89 12.11 -17.34 7.94
C THR A 89 12.61 -15.93 8.29
N LEU A 90 13.91 -15.68 8.16
CA LEU A 90 14.52 -14.37 8.40
C LEU A 90 14.73 -13.59 7.09
N LEU A 91 15.19 -14.28 6.05
CA LEU A 91 15.50 -13.65 4.77
C LEU A 91 14.24 -13.21 4.02
N ALA A 92 13.15 -13.99 4.05
CA ALA A 92 11.93 -13.63 3.35
C ALA A 92 11.32 -12.30 3.83
N PRO A 93 11.16 -12.05 5.14
CA PRO A 93 10.72 -10.76 5.65
C PRO A 93 11.66 -9.61 5.27
N LEU A 94 12.98 -9.81 5.38
CA LEU A 94 13.96 -8.79 5.02
C LEU A 94 13.89 -8.42 3.54
N THR A 95 13.84 -9.41 2.65
CA THR A 95 13.70 -9.15 1.21
C THR A 95 12.39 -8.48 0.87
N THR A 96 11.31 -8.85 1.57
CA THR A 96 9.99 -8.27 1.33
C THR A 96 9.93 -6.83 1.84
N TRP A 97 10.58 -6.54 2.98
CA TRP A 97 10.72 -5.20 3.53
C TRP A 97 11.50 -4.30 2.57
N THR A 98 12.66 -4.74 2.07
CA THR A 98 13.47 -3.93 1.15
C THR A 98 12.76 -3.67 -0.18
N LEU A 99 12.11 -4.68 -0.75
CA LEU A 99 11.28 -4.54 -1.95
C LEU A 99 10.14 -3.54 -1.73
N THR A 100 9.41 -3.66 -0.61
CA THR A 100 8.30 -2.76 -0.29
C THR A 100 8.80 -1.34 -0.02
N PHE A 101 9.96 -1.19 0.63
CA PHE A 101 10.58 0.10 0.89
C PHE A 101 10.93 0.82 -0.43
N LEU A 102 11.46 0.08 -1.41
CA LEU A 102 11.82 0.63 -2.73
C LEU A 102 10.60 0.93 -3.60
N CYS A 103 9.59 0.05 -3.61
CA CYS A 103 8.38 0.24 -4.42
C CYS A 103 7.33 1.15 -3.76
N GLY A 104 7.39 1.35 -2.45
CA GLY A 104 6.44 2.18 -1.68
C GLY A 104 5.04 1.57 -1.51
N THR A 105 4.79 0.33 -1.96
CA THR A 105 3.47 -0.30 -1.93
C THR A 105 3.48 -1.71 -1.32
N GLY A 106 2.49 -2.01 -0.48
CA GLY A 106 2.34 -3.33 0.13
C GLY A 106 1.92 -4.44 -0.84
N HIS A 107 1.43 -4.07 -2.03
CA HIS A 107 1.01 -5.04 -3.06
C HIS A 107 2.17 -5.90 -3.59
N VAL A 108 3.42 -5.46 -3.41
CA VAL A 108 4.62 -6.23 -3.77
C VAL A 108 4.75 -7.52 -2.93
N VAL A 109 4.11 -7.59 -1.76
CA VAL A 109 4.11 -8.83 -0.95
C VAL A 109 3.43 -9.99 -1.69
N TYR A 110 2.41 -9.71 -2.51
CA TYR A 110 1.62 -10.74 -3.18
C TYR A 110 2.42 -11.47 -4.25
N THR A 111 3.36 -10.78 -4.90
CA THR A 111 4.26 -11.40 -5.88
C THR A 111 5.38 -12.20 -5.19
N MET A 112 5.74 -11.86 -3.95
CA MET A 112 6.75 -12.57 -3.16
C MET A 112 6.21 -13.86 -2.51
N PHE A 113 4.93 -13.90 -2.14
CA PHE A 113 4.30 -15.08 -1.53
C PHE A 113 4.51 -16.40 -2.29
N PRO A 114 4.26 -16.51 -3.61
CA PRO A 114 4.51 -17.76 -4.33
C PRO A 114 5.99 -18.17 -4.30
N ILE A 115 6.91 -17.21 -4.34
CA ILE A 115 8.36 -17.47 -4.30
C ILE A 115 8.77 -17.99 -2.92
N ILE A 116 8.33 -17.33 -1.85
CA ILE A 116 8.59 -17.74 -0.48
C ILE A 116 7.99 -19.12 -0.22
N GLY A 117 6.76 -19.37 -0.70
CA GLY A 117 6.06 -20.64 -0.59
C GLY A 117 6.81 -21.78 -1.28
N ASP A 118 7.23 -21.60 -2.54
CA ASP A 118 7.99 -22.62 -3.30
C ASP A 118 9.30 -23.00 -2.58
N ILE A 119 10.05 -22.02 -2.10
CA ILE A 119 11.34 -22.26 -1.44
C ILE A 119 11.14 -22.90 -0.05
N ALA A 120 10.12 -22.45 0.71
CA ALA A 120 9.79 -23.02 2.01
C ALA A 120 9.36 -24.50 1.90
N LEU A 121 8.46 -24.79 0.95
CA LEU A 121 7.96 -26.15 0.69
C LEU A 121 9.08 -27.09 0.26
N LYS A 122 9.97 -26.65 -0.65
CA LYS A 122 11.14 -27.45 -1.08
C LYS A 122 12.11 -27.76 0.04
N LYS A 123 12.18 -26.92 1.08
CA LYS A 123 13.00 -27.17 2.28
C LYS A 123 12.27 -27.89 3.41
N GLY A 124 10.98 -28.19 3.27
CA GLY A 124 10.18 -28.78 4.35
C GLY A 124 9.88 -27.82 5.51
N ILE A 125 10.01 -26.51 5.29
CA ILE A 125 9.64 -25.48 6.26
C ILE A 125 8.17 -25.12 6.04
N ARG A 126 7.39 -25.03 7.11
CA ARG A 126 5.98 -24.61 7.01
C ARG A 126 5.90 -23.18 6.44
N PRO A 127 5.30 -22.96 5.25
CA PRO A 127 5.32 -21.67 4.54
C PRO A 127 4.48 -20.58 5.23
N GLU A 128 3.50 -20.99 6.03
CA GLU A 128 2.63 -20.11 6.83
C GLU A 128 3.43 -19.11 7.67
N ARG A 129 4.54 -19.56 8.27
CA ARG A 129 5.39 -18.73 9.15
C ARG A 129 6.14 -17.63 8.39
N PRO A 130 6.99 -17.92 7.39
CA PRO A 130 7.70 -16.89 6.64
C PRO A 130 6.74 -15.97 5.87
N MET A 131 5.61 -16.48 5.35
CA MET A 131 4.63 -15.66 4.64
C MET A 131 3.94 -14.64 5.55
N ALA A 132 3.52 -15.05 6.75
CA ALA A 132 2.89 -14.14 7.71
C ALA A 132 3.85 -13.01 8.13
N VAL A 133 5.10 -13.35 8.45
CA VAL A 133 6.11 -12.36 8.85
C VAL A 133 6.49 -11.44 7.69
N ALA A 134 6.53 -11.96 6.45
CA ALA A 134 6.76 -11.13 5.26
C ALA A 134 5.65 -10.09 5.03
N SER A 135 4.39 -10.43 5.29
CA SER A 135 3.28 -9.47 5.20
C SER A 135 3.42 -8.34 6.21
N VAL A 136 3.73 -8.66 7.47
CA VAL A 136 3.95 -7.65 8.51
C VAL A 136 5.15 -6.76 8.17
N ALA A 137 6.25 -7.35 7.71
CA ALA A 137 7.43 -6.62 7.29
C ALA A 137 7.12 -5.67 6.12
N SER A 138 6.30 -6.08 5.15
CA SER A 138 5.83 -5.20 4.07
C SER A 138 5.08 -3.98 4.62
N GLN A 139 4.12 -4.18 5.52
CA GLN A 139 3.36 -3.06 6.09
C GLN A 139 4.26 -2.08 6.87
N MET A 140 5.26 -2.57 7.60
CA MET A 140 6.22 -1.70 8.28
C MET A 140 7.17 -0.97 7.32
N ALA A 141 7.48 -1.57 6.16
CA ALA A 141 8.29 -0.92 5.14
C ALA A 141 7.56 0.26 4.47
N ILE A 142 6.23 0.18 4.31
CA ILE A 142 5.42 1.28 3.77
C ILE A 142 5.62 2.54 4.61
N THR A 143 5.57 2.41 5.94
CA THR A 143 5.75 3.54 6.86
C THR A 143 7.17 4.10 6.89
N ALA A 144 8.17 3.30 6.48
CA ALA A 144 9.55 3.76 6.38
C ALA A 144 9.87 4.37 5.00
N SER A 145 9.11 4.03 3.96
CA SER A 145 9.40 4.40 2.58
C SER A 145 9.09 5.88 2.31
N PRO A 146 10.07 6.65 1.79
CA PRO A 146 9.84 8.06 1.42
C PRO A 146 8.97 8.21 0.17
N VAL A 147 8.81 7.13 -0.61
CA VAL A 147 7.98 7.10 -1.82
C VAL A 147 6.54 6.72 -1.47
N SER A 148 6.28 6.23 -0.25
CA SER A 148 4.94 5.84 0.14
C SER A 148 4.02 7.05 0.24
N VAL A 149 2.86 6.94 -0.42
CA VAL A 149 1.75 7.91 -0.33
C VAL A 149 1.38 8.20 1.12
N ALA A 150 1.40 7.18 2.01
CA ALA A 150 1.04 7.36 3.40
C ALA A 150 2.00 8.31 4.13
N VAL A 151 3.31 8.12 3.93
CA VAL A 151 4.36 8.94 4.56
C VAL A 151 4.35 10.35 3.99
N VAL A 152 4.27 10.47 2.65
CA VAL A 152 4.23 11.79 1.99
C VAL A 152 2.99 12.58 2.43
N SER A 153 1.82 11.94 2.49
CA SER A 153 0.59 12.60 2.96
C SER A 153 0.73 13.08 4.41
N LEU A 154 1.30 12.25 5.29
CA LEU A 154 1.51 12.62 6.68
C LEU A 154 2.47 13.80 6.80
N VAL A 155 3.59 13.79 6.06
CA VAL A 155 4.56 14.89 6.04
C VAL A 155 3.92 16.16 5.51
N SER A 156 3.12 16.10 4.43
CA SER A 156 2.40 17.26 3.91
C SER A 156 1.40 17.83 4.93
N ILE A 157 0.66 16.98 5.63
CA ILE A 157 -0.29 17.43 6.66
C ILE A 157 0.44 18.08 7.83
N ILE A 158 1.57 17.50 8.28
CA ILE A 158 2.39 18.08 9.35
C ILE A 158 2.99 19.42 8.92
N ALA A 159 3.54 19.49 7.71
CA ALA A 159 4.10 20.72 7.16
C ALA A 159 3.05 21.83 7.05
N ALA A 160 1.85 21.51 6.58
CA ALA A 160 0.73 22.46 6.49
C ALA A 160 0.17 22.89 7.87
N GLY A 161 0.38 22.09 8.91
CA GLY A 161 -0.02 22.44 10.29
C GLY A 161 1.02 23.29 11.04
N THR A 162 2.21 23.49 10.48
CA THR A 162 3.26 24.36 11.01
C THR A 162 3.25 25.79 10.47
N GLU A 163 2.32 26.12 9.57
CA GLU A 163 2.01 27.49 9.10
C GLU A 163 0.74 28.04 9.74
#